data_AF-A0A967K0Y6-F1
#
_entry.id   AF-A0A967K0Y6-F1
#
_cell.length_a   1.000
_cell.length_b   1.000
_cell.length_c   1.000
_cell.angle_alpha   90.00
_cell.angle_beta   90.00
_cell.angle_gamma   90.00
#
_symmetry.space_group_name_H-M   'P 1'
#
loop_
_entity.id
_entity.type
_entity.pdbx_description
1 polymer ?
#
loop_
_entity_poly.entity_id
_entity_poly.type
_entity_poly.pdbx_seq_one_letter_code
_entity_poly.pdbx_strand_id
1 'polypeptide(L)'
;MFEVWGGLSNGWVPFHVFDKTNQITTSEISVPNLPVASKVGKTSGTKTITLRHGCFGGGTIALPNTDPAARPFSESNSVTIDADTKTNILTLKSKSQFQSKTNRIRAFLRMMTMSTEGNKPVQFDIIRNGTLGSSSFSDVDSNNSVMQIDTTKTAVSGGDSLHPSQLQKTASALHHLPGPLDPAAVTWDPGEQI
;
A
#
# COMPACT_ATOMS: atom_id res chain seq x y z
N MET A 1 2.99 -26.66 9.89
CA MET A 1 2.64 -28.05 9.55
C MET A 1 1.37 -28.02 8.72
N PHE A 2 1.38 -28.64 7.53
CA PHE A 2 0.16 -28.79 6.73
C PHE A 2 -0.30 -30.25 6.76
N GLU A 3 -1.57 -30.45 7.12
CA GLU A 3 -2.15 -31.77 7.34
C GLU A 3 -3.38 -31.95 6.46
N VAL A 4 -3.59 -33.18 6.00
CA VAL A 4 -4.80 -33.60 5.30
C VAL A 4 -5.48 -34.68 6.12
N TRP A 5 -6.80 -34.62 6.21
CA TRP A 5 -7.57 -35.66 6.86
C TRP A 5 -7.58 -36.93 5.99
N GLY A 6 -6.91 -37.98 6.46
CA GLY A 6 -6.80 -39.28 5.78
C GLY A 6 -7.94 -40.26 6.08
N GLY A 7 -9.00 -39.81 6.75
CA GLY A 7 -10.11 -40.65 7.21
C GLY A 7 -9.94 -41.11 8.66
N LEU A 8 -11.00 -41.68 9.23
CA LEU A 8 -11.08 -42.07 10.65
C LEU A 8 -9.98 -43.06 11.08
N SER A 9 -9.51 -43.91 10.17
CA SER A 9 -8.45 -44.89 10.43
C SER A 9 -7.04 -44.27 10.45
N ASN A 10 -6.81 -43.20 9.68
CA ASN A 10 -5.47 -42.65 9.44
C ASN A 10 -5.28 -41.27 10.11
N GLY A 11 -6.36 -40.63 10.54
CA GLY A 11 -6.31 -39.34 11.22
C GLY A 11 -5.81 -38.19 10.34
N TRP A 12 -5.35 -37.13 10.97
CA TRP A 12 -4.63 -36.04 10.31
C TRP A 12 -3.23 -36.53 9.93
N VAL A 13 -2.93 -36.54 8.63
CA VAL A 13 -1.63 -36.96 8.10
C VAL A 13 -0.85 -35.71 7.69
N PRO A 14 0.33 -35.45 8.29
CA PRO A 14 1.19 -34.36 7.86
C PRO A 14 1.80 -34.69 6.51
N PHE A 15 1.63 -33.81 5.53
CA PHE A 15 2.20 -34.01 4.18
C PHE A 15 3.23 -32.94 3.79
N HIS A 16 3.29 -31.82 4.53
CA HIS A 16 4.44 -30.91 4.47
C HIS A 16 4.85 -30.47 5.88
N VAL A 17 6.09 -30.81 6.24
CA VAL A 17 6.76 -30.31 7.45
C VAL A 17 7.91 -29.43 6.99
N PHE A 18 7.78 -28.12 7.23
CA PHE A 18 8.87 -27.17 7.06
C PHE A 18 9.47 -26.90 8.44
N ASP A 19 10.50 -27.65 8.81
CA ASP A 19 11.29 -27.33 10.00
C ASP A 19 12.53 -26.54 9.58
N LYS A 20 12.44 -25.23 9.75
CA LYS A 20 13.53 -24.28 9.50
C LYS A 20 13.94 -23.55 10.78
N THR A 21 13.52 -24.07 11.94
CA THR A 21 13.83 -23.50 13.24
C THR A 21 15.34 -23.49 13.43
N ASN A 22 15.92 -22.29 13.56
CA ASN A 22 17.37 -22.07 13.78
C ASN A 22 18.32 -22.59 12.68
N GLN A 23 17.83 -22.98 11.49
CA GLN A 23 18.68 -23.47 10.39
C GLN A 23 18.83 -22.49 9.22
N ILE A 24 17.96 -21.48 9.11
CA ILE A 24 18.05 -20.47 8.05
C ILE A 24 18.42 -19.12 8.68
N THR A 25 19.65 -18.66 8.42
CA THR A 25 20.17 -17.36 8.86
C THR A 25 19.99 -16.27 7.80
N THR A 26 19.55 -16.62 6.60
CA THR A 26 19.35 -15.71 5.47
C THR A 26 18.00 -15.94 4.80
N SER A 27 17.22 -14.88 4.61
CA SER A 27 15.92 -14.99 3.95
C SER A 27 16.10 -15.33 2.46
N GLU A 28 15.46 -16.39 1.97
CA GLU A 28 15.57 -16.81 0.56
C GLU A 28 14.75 -15.89 -0.39
N ILE A 29 13.76 -15.18 0.17
CA ILE A 29 12.99 -14.12 -0.50
C ILE A 29 12.90 -12.95 0.47
N SER A 30 13.67 -11.89 0.21
CA SER A 30 13.68 -10.67 1.02
C SER A 30 12.44 -9.78 0.86
N VAL A 31 11.55 -10.11 -0.09
CA VAL A 31 10.37 -9.30 -0.43
C VAL A 31 9.13 -10.20 -0.55
N PRO A 32 8.46 -10.52 0.57
CA PRO A 32 7.34 -11.46 0.59
C PRO A 32 6.00 -10.83 0.18
N ASN A 33 6.03 -9.97 -0.83
CA ASN A 33 4.81 -9.39 -1.40
C ASN A 33 4.45 -10.01 -2.75
N LEU A 34 5.22 -10.97 -3.23
CA LEU A 34 4.86 -11.74 -4.41
C LEU A 34 3.72 -12.70 -4.04
N PRO A 35 2.52 -12.54 -4.63
CA PRO A 35 1.46 -13.52 -4.47
C PRO A 35 2.00 -14.86 -4.96
N VAL A 36 1.81 -15.93 -4.17
CA VAL A 36 2.06 -17.28 -4.66
C VAL A 36 1.15 -17.47 -5.87
N ALA A 37 1.75 -17.76 -7.02
CA ALA A 37 1.02 -17.88 -8.27
C ALA A 37 1.43 -19.16 -8.99
N SER A 38 0.46 -19.79 -9.63
CA SER A 38 0.67 -20.98 -10.44
C SER A 38 0.06 -20.73 -11.82
N LYS A 39 0.78 -21.13 -12.87
CA LYS A 39 0.37 -20.88 -14.25
C LYS A 39 0.50 -22.17 -15.04
N VAL A 40 -0.55 -22.50 -15.79
CA VAL A 40 -0.49 -23.49 -16.86
C VAL A 40 -0.72 -22.78 -18.19
N GLY A 41 0.12 -23.08 -19.17
CA GLY A 41 0.03 -22.52 -20.50
C GLY A 41 0.31 -23.59 -21.54
N LYS A 42 -0.26 -23.44 -22.74
CA LYS A 42 0.07 -24.25 -23.90
C LYS A 42 0.44 -23.38 -25.08
N THR A 43 1.33 -23.89 -25.91
CA THR A 43 1.79 -23.22 -27.13
C THR A 43 1.01 -23.70 -28.37
N SER A 44 0.41 -24.90 -28.35
CA SER A 44 -0.45 -25.43 -29.42
C SER A 44 -1.42 -26.52 -28.92
N GLY A 45 -2.38 -26.94 -29.76
CA GLY A 45 -3.32 -28.05 -29.51
C GLY A 45 -4.71 -27.62 -29.03
N THR A 46 -5.72 -28.52 -29.15
CA THR A 46 -7.15 -28.22 -28.88
C THR A 46 -7.63 -28.64 -27.48
N LYS A 47 -6.91 -29.52 -26.79
CA LYS A 47 -7.32 -30.02 -25.47
C LYS A 47 -7.19 -28.95 -24.37
N THR A 48 -8.11 -28.96 -23.41
CA THR A 48 -8.05 -28.14 -22.19
C THR A 48 -6.95 -28.67 -21.28
N ILE A 49 -6.16 -27.76 -20.70
CA ILE A 49 -5.20 -28.12 -19.64
C ILE A 49 -5.74 -27.59 -18.33
N THR A 50 -5.82 -28.46 -17.33
CA THR A 50 -6.29 -28.10 -15.99
C THR A 50 -5.12 -28.17 -15.03
N LEU A 51 -4.88 -27.07 -14.33
CA LEU A 51 -3.99 -27.04 -13.18
C LEU A 51 -4.82 -27.27 -11.92
N ARG A 52 -4.51 -28.33 -11.18
CA ARG A 52 -5.15 -28.65 -9.91
C ARG A 52 -4.09 -28.69 -8.83
N HIS A 53 -4.37 -28.06 -7.69
CA HIS A 53 -3.53 -28.12 -6.50
C HIS A 53 -4.28 -28.84 -5.40
N GLY A 54 -3.63 -29.80 -4.73
CA GLY A 54 -4.14 -30.38 -3.48
C GLY A 54 -3.93 -29.46 -2.26
N CYS A 55 -2.96 -28.55 -2.37
CA CYS A 55 -2.65 -27.52 -1.41
C CYS A 55 -1.95 -26.35 -2.11
N PHE A 56 -2.21 -25.11 -1.70
CA PHE A 56 -1.49 -23.95 -2.20
C PHE A 56 -1.43 -22.88 -1.11
N GLY A 57 -0.21 -22.55 -0.69
CA GLY A 57 0.00 -21.59 0.39
C GLY A 57 1.44 -21.14 0.39
N GLY A 58 1.66 -19.88 0.70
CA GLY A 58 2.97 -19.32 0.96
C GLY A 58 2.84 -18.25 2.00
N GLY A 59 3.87 -18.14 2.81
CA GLY A 59 3.98 -17.17 3.88
C GLY A 59 5.45 -17.02 4.22
N THR A 60 5.75 -16.00 4.99
CA THR A 60 7.08 -15.82 5.57
C THR A 60 7.13 -16.38 6.96
N ILE A 61 8.20 -17.11 7.25
CA ILE A 61 8.55 -17.51 8.61
C ILE A 61 9.63 -16.53 9.07
N ALA A 62 9.42 -15.93 10.24
CA ALA A 62 10.14 -14.77 10.77
C ALA A 62 9.93 -13.50 9.91
N LEU A 63 8.95 -12.69 10.32
CA LEU A 63 8.94 -11.28 9.93
C LEU A 63 10.14 -10.62 10.61
N PRO A 64 11.11 -10.01 9.89
CA PRO A 64 11.83 -8.94 10.54
C PRO A 64 10.77 -7.90 10.95
N ASN A 65 10.80 -7.51 12.23
CA ASN A 65 9.84 -6.57 12.84
C ASN A 65 9.83 -5.18 12.16
N THR A 66 10.73 -5.01 11.21
CA THR A 66 10.77 -3.98 10.18
C THR A 66 11.05 -4.70 8.87
N ASP A 67 10.14 -4.64 7.90
CA ASP A 67 10.46 -5.08 6.54
C ASP A 67 11.73 -4.31 6.12
N PRO A 68 12.91 -4.95 5.91
CA PRO A 68 14.13 -4.24 5.52
C PRO A 68 14.00 -3.59 4.13
N ALA A 69 12.93 -3.90 3.38
CA ALA A 69 12.53 -3.21 2.16
C ALA A 69 11.55 -2.04 2.38
N ALA A 70 11.04 -1.81 3.60
CA ALA A 70 10.25 -0.62 3.93
C ALA A 70 11.15 0.62 3.92
N ARG A 71 11.33 1.19 2.74
CA ARG A 71 12.08 2.43 2.53
C ARG A 71 11.14 3.61 2.69
N PRO A 72 11.33 4.49 3.70
CA PRO A 72 10.55 5.71 3.79
C PRO A 72 10.98 6.65 2.67
N PHE A 73 10.01 7.17 1.94
CA PHE A 73 10.18 8.28 1.03
C PHE A 73 9.27 9.42 1.49
N SER A 74 9.70 10.65 1.25
CA SER A 74 8.96 11.85 1.61
C SER A 74 9.01 12.82 0.44
N GLU A 75 7.87 13.43 0.16
CA GLU A 75 7.73 14.50 -0.82
C GLU A 75 6.92 15.63 -0.21
N SER A 76 7.08 16.82 -0.75
CA SER A 76 6.32 18.00 -0.33
C SER A 76 5.93 18.85 -1.54
N ASN A 77 4.82 19.56 -1.40
CA ASN A 77 4.44 20.60 -2.34
C ASN A 77 3.70 21.72 -1.60
N SER A 78 3.82 22.93 -2.14
CA SER A 78 3.13 24.11 -1.61
C SER A 78 2.38 24.79 -2.73
N VAL A 79 1.14 25.18 -2.46
CA VAL A 79 0.27 25.82 -3.45
C VAL A 79 -0.46 27.00 -2.83
N THR A 80 -0.51 28.11 -3.56
CA THR A 80 -1.54 29.13 -3.33
C THR A 80 -2.89 28.54 -3.75
N ILE A 81 -3.89 28.71 -2.90
CA ILE A 81 -5.28 28.29 -3.13
C ILE A 81 -6.17 29.52 -3.21
N ASP A 82 -7.17 29.46 -4.08
CA ASP A 82 -8.21 30.47 -4.15
C ASP A 82 -9.34 30.14 -3.18
N ALA A 83 -10.06 31.17 -2.72
CA ALA A 83 -11.22 30.98 -1.86
C ALA A 83 -12.26 30.09 -2.54
N ASP A 84 -12.92 29.24 -1.74
CA ASP A 84 -14.04 28.39 -2.14
C ASP A 84 -13.75 27.40 -3.29
N THR A 85 -12.46 27.20 -3.62
CA THR A 85 -12.03 26.31 -4.70
C THR A 85 -11.21 25.15 -4.15
N LYS A 86 -11.67 23.92 -4.38
CA LYS A 86 -10.93 22.72 -4.03
C LYS A 86 -9.71 22.58 -4.94
N THR A 87 -8.52 22.71 -4.35
CA THR A 87 -7.25 22.69 -5.08
C THR A 87 -6.50 21.39 -4.76
N ASN A 88 -6.12 20.64 -5.80
CA ASN A 88 -5.19 19.52 -5.63
C ASN A 88 -3.79 20.06 -5.29
N ILE A 89 -3.24 19.60 -4.17
CA ILE A 89 -1.88 19.99 -3.75
C ILE A 89 -0.87 19.00 -4.31
N LEU A 90 -1.13 17.70 -4.16
CA LEU A 90 -0.28 16.64 -4.69
C LEU A 90 -1.10 15.36 -4.80
N THR A 91 -0.70 14.49 -5.72
CA THR A 91 -1.25 13.15 -5.86
C THR A 91 -0.15 12.13 -5.88
N LEU A 92 -0.31 11.08 -5.07
CA LEU A 92 0.59 9.93 -5.03
C LEU A 92 -0.08 8.75 -5.71
N LYS A 93 0.69 8.01 -6.52
CA LYS A 93 0.26 6.73 -7.07
C LYS A 93 1.40 5.73 -7.11
N SER A 94 1.07 4.44 -7.10
CA SER A 94 2.05 3.39 -7.37
C SER A 94 2.37 3.31 -8.86
N LYS A 95 3.65 3.12 -9.20
CA LYS A 95 4.09 2.80 -10.57
C LYS A 95 3.41 1.52 -11.03
N SER A 96 3.04 1.42 -12.31
CA SER A 96 2.55 0.16 -12.90
C SER A 96 3.66 -0.88 -13.05
N GLN A 97 4.90 -0.41 -13.24
CA GLN A 97 6.11 -1.22 -13.31
C GLN A 97 7.21 -0.66 -12.43
N PHE A 98 8.03 -1.53 -11.85
CA PHE A 98 9.23 -1.17 -11.10
C PHE A 98 10.34 -2.17 -11.46
N GLN A 99 11.53 -1.66 -11.81
CA GLN A 99 12.65 -2.49 -12.28
C GLN A 99 12.25 -3.47 -13.41
N SER A 100 11.53 -2.94 -14.41
CA SER A 100 11.04 -3.70 -15.59
C SER A 100 10.10 -4.87 -15.26
N LYS A 101 9.51 -4.88 -14.07
CA LYS A 101 8.54 -5.89 -13.64
C LYS A 101 7.24 -5.23 -13.23
N THR A 102 6.11 -5.93 -13.39
CA THR A 102 4.82 -5.47 -12.85
C THR A 102 4.96 -5.21 -11.35
N ASN A 103 4.62 -4.00 -10.93
CA ASN A 103 4.71 -3.62 -9.54
C ASN A 103 3.59 -4.30 -8.73
N ARG A 104 3.98 -5.03 -7.69
CA ARG A 104 3.07 -5.67 -6.72
C ARG A 104 3.35 -5.22 -5.29
N ILE A 105 4.23 -4.24 -5.14
CA ILE A 105 4.67 -3.73 -3.85
C ILE A 105 3.57 -2.84 -3.28
N ARG A 106 3.16 -3.12 -2.04
CA ARG A 106 2.20 -2.28 -1.31
C ARG A 106 2.94 -1.09 -0.72
N ALA A 107 2.40 0.11 -0.95
CA ALA A 107 2.88 1.33 -0.33
C ALA A 107 1.86 1.81 0.71
N PHE A 108 2.36 2.44 1.77
CA PHE A 108 1.55 2.98 2.85
C PHE A 108 1.94 4.42 3.10
N LEU A 109 0.95 5.31 3.23
CA LEU A 109 1.18 6.67 3.68
C LEU A 109 1.34 6.63 5.21
N ARG A 110 2.54 6.94 5.70
CA ARG A 110 2.87 6.80 7.13
C ARG A 110 2.61 8.09 7.92
N MET A 111 2.91 9.22 7.30
CA MET A 111 2.90 10.51 7.95
C MET A 111 2.55 11.57 6.91
N MET A 112 1.78 12.56 7.35
CA MET A 112 1.50 13.76 6.59
C MET A 112 1.69 14.96 7.51
N THR A 113 2.45 15.94 7.04
CA THR A 113 2.56 17.24 7.69
C THR A 113 1.86 18.26 6.80
N MET A 114 1.07 19.11 7.42
CA MET A 114 0.30 20.15 6.75
C MET A 114 0.61 21.47 7.43
N SER A 115 0.78 22.52 6.65
CA SER A 115 0.99 23.88 7.13
C SER A 115 0.22 24.85 6.27
N THR A 116 -0.31 25.89 6.89
CA THR A 116 -1.02 27.00 6.24
C THR A 116 -0.35 28.32 6.57
N GLU A 117 -0.21 29.14 5.54
CA GLU A 117 0.13 30.55 5.67
C GLU A 117 -0.92 31.33 4.89
N GLY A 118 -1.95 31.79 5.59
CA GLY A 118 -3.10 32.42 4.94
C GLY A 118 -3.82 33.42 5.82
N ASN A 119 -4.99 33.85 5.33
CA ASN A 119 -5.87 34.76 6.05
C ASN A 119 -7.16 34.11 6.58
N LYS A 120 -7.39 32.84 6.25
CA LYS A 120 -8.56 32.06 6.62
C LYS A 120 -8.15 30.63 6.97
N PRO A 121 -8.94 29.89 7.76
CA PRO A 121 -8.75 28.45 7.93
C PRO A 121 -8.82 27.71 6.59
N VAL A 122 -8.11 26.60 6.50
CA VAL A 122 -8.06 25.74 5.31
C VAL A 122 -8.42 24.31 5.71
N GLN A 123 -9.28 23.67 4.92
CA GLN A 123 -9.56 22.25 5.04
C GLN A 123 -8.68 21.45 4.07
N PHE A 124 -8.01 20.44 4.59
CA PHE A 124 -7.26 19.43 3.86
C PHE A 124 -8.08 18.15 3.80
N ASP A 125 -8.21 17.57 2.61
CA ASP A 125 -8.86 16.27 2.40
C ASP A 125 -7.87 15.31 1.76
N ILE A 126 -7.76 14.09 2.30
CA ILE A 126 -7.14 12.97 1.58
C ILE A 126 -8.22 12.25 0.78
N ILE A 127 -8.06 12.20 -0.54
CA ILE A 127 -9.00 11.53 -1.45
C ILE A 127 -8.34 10.29 -2.03
N ARG A 128 -8.98 9.13 -1.87
CA ARG A 128 -8.56 7.89 -2.50
C ARG A 128 -9.34 7.64 -3.77
N ASN A 129 -8.66 7.15 -4.81
CA ASN A 129 -9.26 6.81 -6.10
C ASN A 129 -10.00 7.98 -6.77
N GLY A 130 -9.57 9.22 -6.51
CA GLY A 130 -10.05 10.40 -7.23
C GLY A 130 -9.59 10.38 -8.70
N THR A 131 -10.41 10.95 -9.58
CA THR A 131 -10.07 11.17 -10.98
C THR A 131 -9.45 12.55 -11.12
N LEU A 132 -8.19 12.60 -11.57
CA LEU A 132 -7.50 13.82 -11.94
C LEU A 132 -7.86 14.25 -13.36
N GLY A 133 -7.83 15.56 -13.61
CA GLY A 133 -7.77 16.11 -14.96
C GLY A 133 -6.42 15.80 -15.64
N SER A 134 -5.81 16.80 -16.27
CA SER A 134 -4.44 16.65 -16.78
C SER A 134 -3.50 16.23 -15.64
N SER A 135 -2.64 15.24 -15.87
CA SER A 135 -1.74 14.73 -14.85
C SER A 135 -0.36 14.48 -15.43
N SER A 136 0.68 14.84 -14.68
CA SER A 136 2.09 14.63 -15.05
C SER A 136 2.85 14.02 -13.88
N PHE A 137 2.92 12.69 -13.87
CA PHE A 137 3.56 11.95 -12.80
C PHE A 137 5.06 11.81 -13.02
N SER A 138 5.85 12.19 -12.02
CA SER A 138 7.28 11.92 -11.92
C SER A 138 7.56 10.87 -10.84
N ASP A 139 8.65 10.14 -10.99
CA ASP A 139 9.09 9.20 -9.98
C ASP A 139 9.56 9.95 -8.72
N VAL A 140 9.12 9.49 -7.55
CA VAL A 140 9.63 9.98 -6.24
C VAL A 140 11.13 9.67 -6.11
N ASP A 141 11.50 8.45 -6.48
CA ASP A 141 12.89 8.04 -6.73
C ASP A 141 12.85 7.04 -7.88
N SER A 142 13.66 7.27 -8.91
CA SER A 142 13.68 6.46 -10.13
C SER A 142 14.22 5.05 -9.91
N ASN A 143 15.12 4.87 -8.95
CA ASN A 143 15.85 3.63 -8.70
C ASN A 143 15.27 2.81 -7.54
N ASN A 144 14.73 3.48 -6.53
CA ASN A 144 14.45 2.90 -5.22
C ASN A 144 12.98 2.96 -4.81
N SER A 145 12.18 3.87 -5.39
CA SER A 145 10.78 4.06 -5.01
C SER A 145 9.82 3.42 -6.01
N VAL A 146 8.76 2.82 -5.47
CA VAL A 146 7.64 2.27 -6.24
C VAL A 146 6.51 3.28 -6.46
N MET A 147 6.70 4.52 -5.98
CA MET A 147 5.72 5.59 -6.01
C MET A 147 6.09 6.68 -7.03
N GLN A 148 5.06 7.32 -7.54
CA GLN A 148 5.13 8.52 -8.36
C GLN A 148 4.29 9.62 -7.72
N ILE A 149 4.69 10.86 -8.00
CA ILE A 149 4.03 12.06 -7.54
C ILE A 149 3.61 12.91 -8.73
N ASP A 150 2.45 13.56 -8.59
CA ASP A 150 2.01 14.66 -9.43
C ASP A 150 1.74 15.87 -8.53
N THR A 151 2.38 17.00 -8.84
CA THR A 151 2.24 18.27 -8.13
C THR A 151 1.47 19.33 -8.93
N THR A 152 0.92 18.93 -10.08
CA THR A 152 0.12 19.82 -10.92
C THR A 152 -1.22 20.13 -10.24
N LYS A 153 -1.60 21.41 -10.26
CA LYS A 153 -2.84 21.91 -9.67
C LYS A 153 -4.02 21.62 -10.59
N THR A 154 -4.42 20.37 -10.71
CA THR A 154 -5.57 19.97 -11.53
C THR A 154 -6.80 19.65 -10.69
N ALA A 155 -7.96 19.75 -11.30
CA ALA A 155 -9.20 19.40 -10.64
C ALA A 155 -9.21 17.91 -10.28
N VAL A 156 -9.66 17.59 -9.07
CA VAL A 156 -9.93 16.23 -8.62
C VAL A 156 -11.44 16.06 -8.51
N SER A 157 -11.97 14.98 -9.07
CA SER A 157 -13.39 14.63 -8.98
C SER A 157 -13.58 13.17 -8.57
N GLY A 158 -14.71 12.86 -7.92
CA GLY A 158 -14.97 11.52 -7.38
C GLY A 158 -13.99 11.08 -6.29
N GLY A 159 -13.99 9.77 -6.01
CA GLY A 159 -13.16 9.16 -4.97
C GLY A 159 -13.76 9.22 -3.57
N ASP A 160 -13.11 8.52 -2.64
CA ASP A 160 -13.51 8.43 -1.25
C ASP A 160 -12.69 9.40 -0.39
N SER A 161 -13.36 10.23 0.40
CA SER A 161 -12.69 11.07 1.40
C SER A 161 -12.30 10.20 2.59
N LEU A 162 -11.00 10.13 2.86
CA LEU A 162 -10.47 9.31 3.95
C LEU A 162 -10.25 10.10 5.23
N HIS A 163 -9.87 11.38 5.10
CA HIS A 163 -9.41 12.16 6.23
C HIS A 163 -9.55 13.67 5.96
N PRO A 164 -10.69 14.29 6.32
CA PRO A 164 -10.80 15.74 6.37
C PRO A 164 -10.07 16.29 7.61
N SER A 165 -9.36 17.39 7.48
CA SER A 165 -8.67 18.06 8.59
C SER A 165 -8.65 19.55 8.37
N GLN A 166 -8.91 20.34 9.40
CA GLN A 166 -8.92 21.79 9.30
C GLN A 166 -7.73 22.40 10.04
N LEU A 167 -6.99 23.26 9.35
CA LEU A 167 -5.96 24.10 9.95
C LEU A 167 -6.43 25.55 10.02
N GLN A 168 -6.05 26.24 11.08
CA GLN A 168 -6.34 27.66 11.26
C GLN A 168 -5.50 28.53 10.30
N LYS A 169 -5.75 29.84 10.32
CA LYS A 169 -5.16 30.86 9.45
C LYS A 169 -3.63 30.78 9.29
N THR A 170 -2.93 30.40 10.36
CA THR A 170 -1.50 30.11 10.35
C THR A 170 -1.26 28.99 11.35
N ALA A 171 -1.15 27.76 10.85
CA ALA A 171 -1.04 26.60 11.70
C ALA A 171 -0.31 25.48 10.99
N SER A 172 0.26 24.59 11.79
CA SER A 172 0.87 23.35 11.33
C SER A 172 0.29 22.19 12.11
N ALA A 173 0.12 21.04 11.45
CA ALA A 173 -0.21 19.78 12.12
C ALA A 173 0.60 18.63 11.53
N LEU A 174 0.84 17.63 12.36
CA LEU A 174 1.41 16.35 11.98
C LEU A 174 0.37 15.28 12.23
N HIS A 175 0.04 14.53 11.19
CA HIS A 175 -0.89 13.41 11.26
C HIS A 175 -0.10 12.13 11.03
N HIS A 176 -0.12 11.26 12.04
CA HIS A 176 0.34 9.88 11.89
C HIS A 176 -0.83 9.04 11.39
N LEU A 177 -0.63 8.32 10.28
CA LEU A 177 -1.67 7.44 9.74
C LEU A 177 -1.36 6.01 10.17
N PRO A 178 -2.24 5.37 10.96
CA PRO A 178 -2.00 4.03 11.45
C PRO A 178 -2.13 3.02 10.30
N GLY A 179 -1.01 2.48 9.84
CA GLY A 179 -0.95 1.28 8.99
C GLY A 179 -1.67 1.37 7.64
N PRO A 180 -1.90 0.22 6.96
CA PRO A 180 -2.73 0.16 5.77
C PRO A 180 -4.08 0.78 6.09
N LEU A 181 -4.54 1.70 5.24
CA LEU A 181 -5.88 2.29 5.32
C LEU A 181 -6.92 1.17 5.19
N ASP A 182 -7.26 0.57 6.32
CA ASP A 182 -8.35 -0.39 6.48
C ASP A 182 -9.65 0.39 6.26
N PRO A 183 -10.51 -0.03 5.32
CA PRO A 183 -11.82 0.59 5.15
C PRO A 183 -12.70 0.55 6.41
N ALA A 184 -12.32 -0.19 7.47
CA ALA A 184 -13.09 -0.31 8.71
C ALA A 184 -12.48 0.37 9.95
N ALA A 185 -11.33 1.05 9.88
CA ALA A 185 -10.68 1.60 11.08
C ALA A 185 -10.44 3.12 11.00
N VAL A 186 -11.51 3.90 11.03
CA VAL A 186 -11.49 5.29 11.53
C VAL A 186 -12.67 5.44 12.50
N THR A 187 -12.51 4.93 13.71
CA THR A 187 -13.28 5.41 14.87
C THR A 187 -12.39 6.35 15.64
N TRP A 188 -12.69 7.64 15.52
CA TRP A 188 -12.21 8.70 16.39
C TRP A 188 -12.83 8.46 17.78
N ASP A 189 -12.02 8.24 18.82
CA ASP A 189 -12.49 8.30 20.22
C ASP A 189 -12.28 9.74 20.74
N PRO A 190 -13.35 10.50 21.04
CA PRO A 190 -13.26 11.90 21.41
C PRO A 190 -13.00 12.08 22.91
N GLY A 191 -11.95 11.47 23.46
CA GLY A 191 -11.95 11.26 24.92
C GLY A 191 -10.65 11.05 25.69
N GLU A 192 -9.46 11.43 25.22
CA GLU A 192 -8.32 11.49 26.15
C GLU A 192 -7.41 12.70 25.92
N GLN A 193 -7.60 13.70 26.78
CA GLN A 193 -6.58 14.68 27.16
C GLN A 193 -5.91 14.20 28.45
N ILE A 194 -4.61 14.51 28.54
CA ILE A 194 -3.58 14.20 29.57
C ILE A 194 -2.77 12.94 29.26
#